data_AF-A0A4Q4WCC1-F1
#
_entry.id   AF-A0A4Q4WCC1-F1
#
_cell.length_a   1.000
_cell.length_b   1.000
_cell.length_c   1.000
_cell.angle_alpha   90.00
_cell.angle_beta   90.00
_cell.angle_gamma   90.00
#
_symmetry.space_group_name_H-M   'P 1'
#
loop_
_entity.id
_entity.type
_entity.pdbx_description
1 polymer ?
#
loop_
_entity_poly.entity_id
_entity_poly.type
_entity_poly.pdbx_seq_one_letter_code
_entity_poly.pdbx_strand_id
1 'polypeptide(L)'
;MATVPSTSSIIYKGPKDWDYFKGEFQFKAYAFKIWDYIDPDQLRTFEEVDLTNQPTNILKMTTEGKQAYNQEYTAYTYKDRKYDTFCKNINDLTKWVLESVSLSIK
;
A
#
# COMPACT_ATOMS: atom_id res chain seq x y z
N MET A 1 -24.37 24.80 17.72
CA MET A 1 -24.82 23.93 16.61
C MET A 1 -23.63 23.09 16.19
N ALA A 2 -23.54 21.84 16.66
CA ALA A 2 -22.47 20.94 16.27
C ALA A 2 -22.91 20.16 15.02
N THR A 3 -22.23 20.36 13.90
CA THR A 3 -22.48 19.61 12.67
C THR A 3 -21.95 18.19 12.89
N VAL A 4 -22.85 17.24 13.13
CA VAL A 4 -22.49 15.82 13.17
C VAL A 4 -22.12 15.40 11.74
N PRO A 5 -20.89 14.91 11.49
CA PRO A 5 -20.59 14.34 10.19
C PRO A 5 -21.43 13.08 10.03
N SER A 6 -22.45 13.14 9.17
CA SER A 6 -23.13 11.94 8.69
C SER A 6 -22.14 11.15 7.84
N THR A 7 -21.40 10.25 8.48
CA THR A 7 -20.80 9.11 7.80
C THR A 7 -21.95 8.24 7.31
N SER A 8 -22.45 8.54 6.12
CA SER A 8 -23.38 7.68 5.40
C SER A 8 -22.74 6.30 5.24
N SER A 9 -23.19 5.34 6.05
CA SER A 9 -22.85 3.92 5.88
C SER A 9 -23.53 3.45 4.59
N ILE A 10 -22.86 3.65 3.46
CA ILE A 10 -23.30 3.09 2.17
C ILE A 10 -23.05 1.59 2.25
N ILE A 11 -24.14 0.84 2.38
CA ILE A 11 -24.13 -0.64 2.43
C ILE A 11 -24.35 -1.12 1.00
N TYR A 12 -23.36 -1.82 0.43
CA TYR A 12 -23.38 -2.31 -0.95
C TYR A 12 -24.03 -3.68 -1.01
N LYS A 13 -25.25 -3.80 -1.57
CA LYS A 13 -26.12 -4.98 -1.39
C LYS A 13 -26.17 -5.91 -2.59
N GLY A 14 -25.69 -5.49 -3.76
CA GLY A 14 -25.71 -6.35 -4.93
C GLY A 14 -24.89 -5.85 -6.12
N PRO A 15 -24.95 -6.58 -7.26
CA PRO A 15 -24.10 -6.31 -8.43
C PRO A 15 -24.22 -4.88 -9.00
N LYS A 16 -25.38 -4.23 -8.80
CA LYS A 16 -25.62 -2.85 -9.25
C LYS A 16 -24.78 -1.82 -8.48
N ASP A 17 -24.39 -2.12 -7.26
CA ASP A 17 -23.61 -1.22 -6.40
C ASP A 17 -22.09 -1.41 -6.61
N TRP A 18 -21.69 -2.40 -7.42
CA TRP A 18 -20.30 -2.84 -7.52
C TRP A 18 -19.40 -1.86 -8.25
N ASP A 19 -19.93 -1.15 -9.25
CA ASP A 19 -19.18 -0.08 -9.93
C ASP A 19 -18.91 1.10 -8.99
N TYR A 20 -19.90 1.46 -8.16
CA TYR A 20 -19.74 2.50 -7.15
C TYR A 20 -18.77 2.08 -6.04
N PHE A 21 -18.86 0.83 -5.57
CA PHE A 21 -17.92 0.25 -4.60
C PHE A 21 -16.47 0.30 -5.09
N LYS A 22 -16.23 -0.13 -6.33
CA LYS A 22 -14.87 -0.11 -6.93
C LYS A 22 -14.29 1.30 -6.95
N GLY A 23 -15.09 2.31 -7.29
CA GLY A 23 -14.67 3.71 -7.26
C GLY A 23 -14.29 4.19 -5.84
N GLU A 24 -15.13 3.90 -4.84
CA GLU A 24 -14.83 4.28 -3.45
C GLU A 24 -13.63 3.53 -2.88
N PHE A 25 -13.51 2.23 -3.17
CA PHE A 25 -12.38 1.42 -2.75
C PHE A 25 -11.06 1.99 -3.30
N GLN A 26 -11.04 2.30 -4.60
CA GLN A 26 -9.87 2.91 -5.24
C GLN A 26 -9.52 4.26 -4.61
N PHE A 27 -10.50 5.13 -4.42
CA PHE A 27 -10.30 6.44 -3.79
C PHE A 27 -9.69 6.32 -2.37
N LYS A 28 -10.22 5.41 -1.54
CA LYS A 28 -9.71 5.18 -0.18
C LYS A 28 -8.32 4.56 -0.20
N ALA A 29 -8.07 3.60 -1.08
CA ALA A 29 -6.76 2.99 -1.24
C ALA A 29 -5.69 4.01 -1.68
N TYR A 30 -6.03 4.99 -2.53
CA TYR A 30 -5.15 6.12 -2.86
C TYR A 30 -4.90 7.02 -1.64
N ALA A 31 -5.95 7.41 -0.92
CA ALA A 31 -5.80 8.24 0.28
C ALA A 31 -4.90 7.58 1.33
N PHE A 32 -4.96 6.25 1.42
CA PHE A 32 -4.14 5.43 2.31
C PHE A 32 -2.76 5.07 1.74
N LYS A 33 -2.42 5.50 0.52
CA LYS A 33 -1.16 5.17 -0.17
C LYS A 33 -0.92 3.67 -0.30
N ILE A 34 -2.01 2.91 -0.42
CA ILE A 34 -2.00 1.45 -0.60
C ILE A 34 -2.09 1.11 -2.08
N TRP A 35 -2.73 1.97 -2.89
CA TRP A 35 -3.00 1.68 -4.30
C TRP A 35 -1.74 1.30 -5.08
N ASP A 36 -0.63 2.01 -4.85
CA ASP A 36 0.68 1.73 -5.45
C ASP A 36 1.24 0.32 -5.16
N TYR A 37 0.60 -0.49 -4.32
CA TYR A 37 1.00 -1.86 -4.01
C TYR A 37 0.01 -2.92 -4.50
N ILE A 38 -1.24 -2.53 -4.75
CA ILE A 38 -2.35 -3.43 -5.10
C ILE A 38 -2.95 -3.14 -6.47
N ASP A 39 -2.46 -2.10 -7.16
CA ASP A 39 -2.91 -1.73 -8.49
C ASP A 39 -2.74 -2.94 -9.44
N PRO A 40 -3.84 -3.47 -10.00
CA PRO A 40 -3.79 -4.64 -10.88
C PRO A 40 -3.06 -4.34 -12.19
N ASP A 41 -2.99 -3.09 -12.62
CA ASP A 41 -2.30 -2.67 -13.84
C ASP A 41 -0.81 -2.38 -13.61
N GLN A 42 -0.35 -2.56 -12.37
CA GLN A 42 1.05 -2.36 -12.04
C GLN A 42 1.90 -3.48 -12.65
N LEU A 43 2.60 -3.16 -13.75
CA LEU A 43 3.67 -3.97 -14.30
C LEU A 43 4.83 -4.03 -13.29
N ARG A 44 4.81 -4.98 -12.36
CA ARG A 44 5.96 -5.28 -11.50
C ARG A 44 7.03 -6.00 -12.31
N THR A 45 8.03 -5.25 -12.78
CA THR A 45 9.33 -5.83 -13.11
C THR A 45 10.03 -6.17 -11.79
N PHE A 46 9.98 -7.43 -11.39
CA PHE A 46 10.88 -7.94 -10.37
C PHE A 46 12.29 -7.96 -10.99
N GLU A 47 13.15 -7.03 -10.61
CA GLU A 47 14.57 -7.15 -10.94
C GLU A 47 15.11 -8.39 -10.24
N GLU A 48 15.62 -9.32 -11.03
CA GLU A 48 16.32 -10.50 -10.53
C GLU A 48 17.64 -10.02 -9.92
N VAL A 49 17.74 -10.07 -8.58
CA VAL A 49 18.95 -9.66 -7.88
C VAL A 49 20.03 -10.71 -8.14
N ASP A 50 21.08 -10.34 -8.89
CA ASP A 50 22.28 -11.17 -9.02
C ASP A 50 23.03 -11.21 -7.68
N LEU A 51 22.81 -12.30 -6.93
CA LEU A 51 23.46 -12.55 -5.64
C LEU A 51 24.90 -13.06 -5.78
N THR A 52 25.36 -13.43 -6.99
CA THR A 52 26.66 -14.09 -7.17
C THR A 52 27.85 -13.14 -7.18
N ASN A 53 27.64 -11.85 -7.45
CA ASN A 53 28.71 -10.86 -7.58
C ASN A 53 28.69 -9.73 -6.53
N GLN A 54 27.81 -9.80 -5.52
CA GLN A 54 27.71 -8.72 -4.53
C GLN A 54 28.87 -8.77 -3.51
N PRO A 55 29.61 -7.67 -3.33
CA PRO A 55 30.59 -7.55 -2.24
C PRO A 55 29.89 -7.72 -0.89
N THR A 56 30.19 -8.82 -0.17
CA THR A 56 29.57 -9.15 1.13
C THR A 56 30.02 -8.21 2.27
N ASN A 57 30.93 -7.26 1.99
CA ASN A 57 31.47 -6.33 2.97
C ASN A 57 31.69 -4.94 2.33
N ILE A 58 31.18 -3.90 2.99
CA ILE A 58 31.27 -2.49 2.56
C ILE A 58 32.72 -2.06 2.28
N LEU A 59 33.71 -2.63 2.98
CA LEU A 59 35.13 -2.32 2.78
C LEU A 59 35.68 -2.86 1.44
N LYS A 60 35.04 -3.88 0.85
CA LYS A 60 35.42 -4.46 -0.45
C LYS A 60 34.72 -3.78 -1.64
N MET A 61 33.82 -2.81 -1.39
CA MET A 61 33.14 -2.07 -2.44
C MET A 61 34.02 -0.98 -3.05
N THR A 62 33.88 -0.77 -4.36
CA THR A 62 34.38 0.42 -5.05
C THR A 62 33.67 1.68 -4.52
N THR A 63 34.21 2.87 -4.79
CA THR A 63 33.56 4.14 -4.41
C THR A 63 32.13 4.22 -4.95
N GLU A 64 31.90 3.79 -6.19
CA GLU A 64 30.58 3.72 -6.83
C GLU A 64 29.67 2.70 -6.12
N GLY A 65 30.18 1.51 -5.78
CA GLY A 65 29.43 0.50 -5.04
C GLY A 65 28.98 0.97 -3.65
N LYS A 66 29.84 1.72 -2.93
CA LYS A 66 29.47 2.33 -1.65
C LYS A 66 28.38 3.38 -1.80
N GLN A 67 28.42 4.16 -2.88
CA GLN A 67 27.40 5.17 -3.15
C GLN A 67 26.05 4.51 -3.47
N ALA A 68 26.03 3.46 -4.32
CA ALA A 68 24.83 2.70 -4.64
C ALA A 68 24.22 2.06 -3.38
N TYR A 69 25.03 1.37 -2.57
CA TYR A 69 24.58 0.80 -1.29
C TYR A 69 23.97 1.84 -0.35
N ASN A 70 24.61 2.99 -0.19
CA ASN A 70 24.09 4.04 0.69
C ASN A 70 22.75 4.61 0.18
N GLN A 71 22.58 4.73 -1.13
CA GLN A 71 21.30 5.14 -1.73
C GLN A 71 20.21 4.10 -1.48
N GLU A 72 20.49 2.82 -1.72
CA GLU A 72 19.56 1.72 -1.45
C GLU A 72 19.20 1.60 0.03
N TYR A 73 20.18 1.70 0.93
CA TYR A 73 19.97 1.65 2.37
C TYR A 73 19.12 2.85 2.85
N THR A 74 19.32 4.03 2.27
CA THR A 74 18.47 5.20 2.56
C THR A 74 17.04 4.98 2.09
N ALA A 75 16.85 4.39 0.89
CA ALA A 75 15.54 4.02 0.39
C ALA A 75 14.85 2.96 1.27
N TYR A 76 15.60 1.95 1.74
CA TYR A 76 15.12 0.91 2.65
C TYR A 76 14.67 1.51 3.98
N THR A 77 15.53 2.29 4.65
CA THR A 77 15.20 2.91 5.95
C THR A 77 14.02 3.88 5.87
N TYR A 78 13.85 4.55 4.73
CA TYR A 78 12.66 5.36 4.47
C TYR A 78 11.39 4.52 4.35
N LYS A 79 11.45 3.37 3.66
CA LYS A 79 10.32 2.44 3.53
C LYS A 79 9.98 1.79 4.87
N ASP A 80 10.98 1.39 5.64
CA ASP A 80 10.85 0.81 6.97
C ASP A 80 10.11 1.75 7.93
N ARG A 81 10.51 3.03 7.99
CA ARG A 81 9.79 4.05 8.80
C ARG A 81 8.32 4.23 8.44
N LYS A 82 7.94 3.92 7.20
CA LYS A 82 6.56 4.01 6.72
C LYS A 82 5.78 2.72 6.91
N TYR A 83 6.44 1.61 7.22
CA TYR A 83 5.82 0.29 7.30
C TYR A 83 4.72 0.22 8.34
N ASP A 84 4.96 0.72 9.56
CA ASP A 84 3.94 0.75 10.62
C ASP A 84 2.68 1.55 10.20
N THR A 85 2.88 2.64 9.46
CA THR A 85 1.78 3.46 8.93
C THR A 85 1.03 2.70 7.84
N PHE A 86 1.75 2.02 6.96
CA PHE A 86 1.18 1.17 5.92
C PHE A 86 0.35 0.03 6.51
N CYS A 87 0.83 -0.66 7.54
CA CYS A 87 0.08 -1.70 8.23
C CYS A 87 -1.22 -1.17 8.87
N LYS A 88 -1.18 0.00 9.51
CA LYS A 88 -2.38 0.65 10.06
C LYS A 88 -3.38 0.98 8.96
N ASN A 89 -2.92 1.60 7.89
CA ASN A 89 -3.74 1.96 6.74
C ASN A 89 -4.40 0.74 6.09
N ILE A 90 -3.68 -0.39 5.99
CA ILE A 90 -4.27 -1.66 5.51
C ILE A 90 -5.40 -2.10 6.43
N ASN A 91 -5.15 -2.15 7.74
CA ASN A 91 -6.17 -2.57 8.70
C ASN A 91 -7.42 -1.69 8.64
N ASP A 92 -7.25 -0.37 8.50
CA ASP A 92 -8.36 0.57 8.37
C ASP A 92 -9.14 0.37 7.08
N LEU A 93 -8.46 0.16 5.95
CA LEU A 93 -9.11 -0.16 4.67
C LEU A 93 -9.85 -1.50 4.73
N THR A 94 -9.23 -2.53 5.31
CA THR A 94 -9.85 -3.86 5.49
C THR A 94 -11.10 -3.75 6.35
N LYS A 95 -11.04 -3.03 7.47
CA LYS A 95 -12.19 -2.80 8.34
C LYS A 95 -13.32 -2.11 7.58
N TRP A 96 -13.02 -1.07 6.82
CA TRP A 96 -14.02 -0.38 5.99
C TRP A 96 -14.67 -1.30 4.96
N VAL A 97 -13.89 -2.14 4.26
CA VAL A 97 -14.42 -3.11 3.30
C VAL A 97 -15.36 -4.10 3.99
N LEU A 98 -14.92 -4.67 5.12
CA LEU A 98 -15.72 -5.63 5.87
C LEU A 98 -17.03 -5.00 6.33
N GLU A 99 -17.01 -3.82 6.95
CA GLU A 99 -18.23 -3.14 7.40
C GLU A 99 -19.18 -2.80 6.24
N SER A 100 -18.64 -2.39 5.08
CA SER A 100 -19.45 -1.94 3.94
C SER A 100 -20.11 -3.09 3.18
N VAL A 101 -19.52 -4.30 3.22
CA VAL A 101 -20.00 -5.49 2.48
C VAL A 101 -20.67 -6.51 3.40
N SER A 102 -20.23 -6.65 4.67
CA SER A 102 -20.77 -7.64 5.61
C SER A 102 -22.19 -7.30 6.09
N LEU A 103 -22.55 -6.02 6.13
CA LEU A 103 -23.91 -5.58 6.47
C LEU A 103 -24.97 -6.01 5.44
N SER A 104 -24.55 -6.50 4.27
CA SER A 104 -25.42 -6.94 3.18
C SER A 104 -25.79 -8.43 3.23
N ILE A 105 -25.17 -9.23 4.10
CA ILE A 105 -25.47 -10.66 4.27
C ILE A 105 -26.39 -10.80 5.49
N LYS A 106 -27.70 -10.75 5.27
CA LYS A 106 -28.71 -11.04 6.31
C LYS A 106 -29.94 -11.72 5.70
#